data_AF-A0AAW1PIT0-F1
#
_entry.id   AF-A0AAW1PIT0-F1
#
_cell.length_a   1.000
_cell.length_b   1.000
_cell.length_c   1.000
_cell.angle_alpha   90.00
_cell.angle_beta   90.00
_cell.angle_gamma   90.00
#
_symmetry.space_group_name_H-M   'P 1'
#
loop_
_entity.id
_entity.type
_entity.pdbx_description
1 polymer ?
#
loop_
_entity_poly.entity_id
_entity_poly.type
_entity_poly.pdbx_seq_one_letter_code
_entity_poly.pdbx_strand_id
1 'polypeptide(L)'
;MASSTGEFWETGLIDVERLQSRAITYAKRAGASAQSVAAMDQLLQTPLARHLLELSAEELEADLVNDAYKPKMHKLYCQLYTGVSAEFMLNIRKGPISLLQMREQDPVLFDDLKAAIGRLQHVQPMPAQTVQVLQDYYSMEVPRGMSERVNADGVAPITLHKLTGGKVTAVASGSVTAASNAETSVTQLIQDHVIRAQVRALHRRTGMKLDRTERLANALGHLVLVVDSLSQLPEGIKTLLFAGRRSTDRAFLLLQNVFCAQHLHNYSGTSSIYAVCKIDAALRSLGSSSSDSQRAKIGPLAGTHAHEVMSITAQLLARYDYLDDHSTALHDHQYAEQGAADSANDKGSPESVAQGSPVGMSALLAHLLFLRVNGGLASATALTDTFGTEAFLSLAAHTRVPTAFIEDMQTSFSDEAHIQPGSMVLDLFKMWRLDSGDFAAMAEAVMCAWDARRQAAPDLAAPRPLLINSNLSSVQEALECARLPERIRPAVLAFGGLADQFLPFPLSGSHAGEEATLELASVVMKAVQARHPGLAADGCMPCAAKLGDDADASKAQVDARHAIASARCCRDAESGVYPGHDEK
;
A
#
# COMPACT_ATOMS: atom_id res chain seq x y z
N MET A 1 15.81 38.33 -23.89
CA MET A 1 15.74 38.26 -22.42
C MET A 1 14.28 38.50 -22.04
N ALA A 2 13.51 37.43 -21.90
CA ALA A 2 12.11 37.47 -21.46
C ALA A 2 12.06 37.32 -19.94
N SER A 3 11.25 38.13 -19.27
CA SER A 3 11.23 38.33 -17.83
C SER A 3 10.92 37.06 -17.03
N SER A 4 11.86 36.71 -16.17
CA SER A 4 11.71 35.88 -14.99
C SER A 4 10.83 36.58 -13.95
N THR A 5 9.59 36.12 -13.77
CA THR A 5 8.79 36.15 -12.52
C THR A 5 7.38 35.59 -12.81
N GLY A 6 7.29 34.33 -13.22
CA GLY A 6 6.05 33.59 -13.06
C GLY A 6 5.95 33.20 -11.58
N GLU A 7 5.29 34.01 -10.76
CA GLU A 7 5.03 33.66 -9.35
C GLU A 7 4.41 32.26 -9.27
N PHE A 8 5.01 31.38 -8.47
CA PHE A 8 4.50 30.04 -8.17
C PHE A 8 3.26 30.15 -7.25
N TRP A 9 2.21 30.80 -7.73
CA TRP A 9 0.97 31.05 -6.97
C TRP A 9 0.33 29.75 -6.46
N GLU A 10 0.55 28.64 -7.16
CA GLU A 10 0.07 27.30 -6.81
C GLU A 10 0.69 26.70 -5.53
N THR A 11 1.83 27.21 -5.05
CA THR A 11 2.55 26.78 -3.84
C THR A 11 2.58 27.87 -2.77
N GLY A 12 1.76 28.92 -2.93
CA GLY A 12 1.69 30.03 -1.98
C GLY A 12 1.36 29.59 -0.56
N LEU A 13 1.60 30.50 0.39
CA LEU A 13 1.16 30.33 1.77
C LEU A 13 -0.35 30.10 1.82
N ILE A 14 -0.77 29.28 2.78
CA ILE A 14 -2.19 28.97 2.95
C ILE A 14 -2.87 30.17 3.62
N ASP A 15 -3.74 30.86 2.88
CA ASP A 15 -4.69 31.80 3.45
C ASP A 15 -5.74 31.02 4.26
N VAL A 16 -5.61 31.03 5.59
CA VAL A 16 -6.43 30.24 6.53
C VAL A 16 -7.88 30.70 6.55
N GLU A 17 -8.14 32.01 6.51
CA GLU A 17 -9.50 32.55 6.53
C GLU A 17 -10.24 32.16 5.25
N ARG A 18 -9.57 32.29 4.10
CA ARG A 18 -10.14 31.85 2.83
C ARG A 18 -10.29 30.34 2.76
N LEU A 19 -9.32 29.58 3.26
CA LEU A 19 -9.40 28.11 3.35
C LEU A 19 -10.69 27.70 4.07
N GLN A 20 -10.92 28.25 5.26
CA GLN A 20 -12.10 27.95 6.07
C GLN A 20 -13.39 28.27 5.32
N SER A 21 -13.54 29.50 4.82
CA SER A 21 -14.73 29.92 4.08
C SER A 21 -15.02 29.04 2.86
N ARG A 22 -13.99 28.71 2.08
CA ARG A 22 -14.12 27.90 0.86
C ARG A 22 -14.40 26.43 1.17
N ALA A 23 -13.76 25.83 2.16
CA ALA A 23 -13.99 24.43 2.54
C ALA A 23 -15.45 24.20 2.96
N ILE A 24 -16.01 25.12 3.76
CA ILE A 24 -17.42 25.10 4.16
C ILE A 24 -18.36 25.27 2.97
N THR A 25 -18.01 26.15 2.03
CA THR A 25 -18.78 26.33 0.80
C THR A 25 -18.81 25.04 -0.04
N TYR A 26 -17.66 24.39 -0.21
CA TYR A 26 -17.54 23.14 -0.95
C TYR A 26 -18.31 21.99 -0.28
N ALA A 27 -18.17 21.82 1.03
CA ALA A 27 -18.88 20.78 1.78
C ALA A 27 -20.41 20.95 1.66
N LYS A 28 -20.92 22.18 1.82
CA LYS A 28 -22.37 22.48 1.66
C LYS A 28 -22.86 22.18 0.25
N ARG A 29 -22.10 22.60 -0.77
CA ARG A 29 -22.46 22.36 -2.18
C ARG A 29 -22.49 20.86 -2.51
N ALA A 30 -21.59 20.09 -1.92
CA ALA A 30 -21.50 18.65 -2.10
C ALA A 30 -22.62 17.88 -1.36
N GLY A 31 -23.44 18.57 -0.56
CA GLY A 31 -24.56 17.96 0.16
C GLY A 31 -24.19 17.34 1.51
N ALA A 32 -23.04 17.69 2.08
CA ALA A 32 -22.71 17.25 3.44
C ALA A 32 -23.70 17.82 4.47
N SER A 33 -23.98 17.04 5.53
CA SER A 33 -24.90 17.45 6.58
C SER A 33 -24.44 18.73 7.29
N ALA A 34 -25.40 19.51 7.81
CA ALA A 34 -25.10 20.74 8.55
C ALA A 34 -24.20 20.50 9.77
N GLN A 35 -24.33 19.33 10.41
CA GLN A 35 -23.50 18.91 11.52
C GLN A 35 -22.05 18.69 11.09
N SER A 36 -21.81 17.92 10.02
CA SER A 36 -20.46 17.64 9.52
C SER A 36 -19.78 18.89 8.97
N VAL A 37 -20.55 19.79 8.36
CA VAL A 37 -20.06 21.13 7.96
C VAL A 37 -19.63 21.95 9.18
N ALA A 38 -20.46 22.01 10.23
CA ALA A 38 -20.12 22.74 11.45
C ALA A 38 -18.89 22.15 12.16
N ALA A 39 -18.71 20.83 12.11
CA ALA A 39 -17.55 20.15 12.65
C ALA A 39 -16.24 20.57 11.94
N MET A 40 -16.25 20.65 10.60
CA MET A 40 -15.08 21.13 9.85
C MET A 40 -14.78 22.60 10.16
N ASP A 41 -15.81 23.43 10.28
CA ASP A 41 -15.68 24.85 10.62
C ASP A 41 -15.02 25.02 11.99
N GLN A 42 -15.48 24.23 12.98
CA GLN A 42 -14.91 24.21 14.32
C GLN A 42 -13.46 23.71 14.31
N LEU A 43 -13.14 22.63 13.57
CA LEU A 43 -11.80 22.09 13.49
C LEU A 43 -10.81 23.14 12.98
N LEU A 44 -11.14 23.84 11.89
CA LEU A 44 -10.25 24.84 11.27
C LEU A 44 -10.01 26.07 12.17
N GLN A 45 -10.87 26.28 13.17
CA GLN A 45 -10.69 27.32 14.19
C GLN A 45 -9.83 26.85 15.38
N THR A 46 -9.51 25.56 15.50
CA THR A 46 -8.71 25.06 16.63
C THR A 46 -7.25 25.54 16.56
N PRO A 47 -6.58 25.75 17.72
CA PRO A 47 -5.15 26.05 17.75
C PRO A 47 -4.30 24.99 17.05
N LEU A 48 -4.70 23.71 17.15
CA LEU A 48 -4.03 22.61 16.48
C LEU A 48 -4.08 22.76 14.95
N ALA A 49 -5.27 22.97 14.36
CA ALA A 49 -5.39 23.11 12.91
C ALA A 49 -4.61 24.31 12.39
N ARG A 50 -4.65 25.45 13.09
CA ARG A 50 -3.86 26.64 12.74
C ARG A 50 -2.36 26.35 12.77
N HIS A 51 -1.86 25.74 13.84
CA HIS A 51 -0.45 25.39 13.94
C HIS A 51 0.00 24.44 12.82
N LEU A 52 -0.82 23.44 12.46
CA LEU A 52 -0.51 22.52 11.36
C LEU A 52 -0.52 23.21 9.99
N LEU A 53 -1.38 24.21 9.78
CA LEU A 53 -1.46 25.00 8.55
C LEU A 53 -0.33 26.03 8.42
N GLU A 54 0.27 26.44 9.53
CA GLU A 54 1.41 27.36 9.59
C GLU A 54 2.77 26.68 9.35
N LEU A 55 2.82 25.34 9.38
CA LEU A 55 4.04 24.59 9.08
C LEU A 55 4.58 24.96 7.69
N SER A 56 5.87 25.30 7.65
CA SER A 56 6.57 25.59 6.41
C SER A 56 6.70 24.37 5.52
N ALA A 57 6.99 24.59 4.22
CA ALA A 57 7.27 23.49 3.30
C ALA A 57 8.47 22.65 3.77
N GLU A 58 9.50 23.29 4.33
CA GLU A 58 10.67 22.60 4.89
C GLU A 58 10.29 21.70 6.05
N GLU A 59 9.49 22.19 7.00
CA GLU A 59 9.01 21.37 8.13
C GLU A 59 8.13 20.22 7.66
N LEU A 60 7.26 20.45 6.67
CA LEU A 60 6.44 19.40 6.10
C LEU A 60 7.27 18.36 5.34
N GLU A 61 8.36 18.76 4.69
CA GLU A 61 9.29 17.93 3.89
C GLU A 61 10.39 17.23 4.72
N ALA A 62 10.62 17.67 5.96
CA ALA A 62 11.67 17.15 6.84
C ALA A 62 11.51 15.68 7.26
N ASP A 63 10.31 15.10 7.06
CA ASP A 63 10.00 13.72 7.40
C ASP A 63 9.51 12.93 6.18
N LEU A 64 9.77 11.62 6.20
CA LEU A 64 9.18 10.70 5.23
C LEU A 64 7.68 10.54 5.50
N VAL A 65 6.90 10.58 4.43
CA VAL A 65 5.52 10.08 4.45
C VAL A 65 5.61 8.56 4.43
N ASN A 66 5.33 7.93 5.57
CA ASN A 66 5.40 6.48 5.76
C ASN A 66 4.13 5.93 6.43
N ASP A 67 3.81 4.69 6.09
CA ASP A 67 2.70 3.93 6.65
C ASP A 67 3.18 2.92 7.71
N ALA A 68 2.32 2.60 8.68
CA ALA A 68 2.62 1.75 9.85
C ALA A 68 2.98 0.29 9.50
N TYR A 69 2.74 -0.16 8.28
CA TYR A 69 3.21 -1.48 7.82
C TYR A 69 4.74 -1.50 7.59
N LYS A 70 5.36 -0.35 7.25
CA LYS A 70 6.79 -0.26 6.91
C LYS A 70 7.73 -0.67 8.04
N PRO A 71 7.59 -0.17 9.28
CA PRO A 71 8.48 -0.58 10.37
C PRO A 71 8.47 -2.09 10.65
N LYS A 72 7.30 -2.75 10.62
CA LYS A 72 7.22 -4.21 10.82
C LYS A 72 7.94 -5.00 9.73
N MET A 73 7.87 -4.53 8.49
CA MET A 73 8.65 -5.11 7.38
C MET A 73 10.14 -4.81 7.52
N HIS A 74 10.53 -3.63 7.97
CA HIS A 74 11.94 -3.31 8.23
C HIS A 74 12.51 -4.17 9.36
N LYS A 75 11.72 -4.54 10.37
CA LYS A 75 12.14 -5.51 11.38
C LYS A 75 12.49 -6.86 10.73
N LEU A 76 11.65 -7.35 9.82
CA LEU A 76 11.93 -8.54 9.01
C LEU A 76 13.21 -8.36 8.16
N TYR A 77 13.37 -7.22 7.50
CA TYR A 77 14.54 -6.96 6.65
C TYR A 77 15.85 -6.90 7.44
N CYS A 78 15.80 -6.27 8.62
CA CYS A 78 16.96 -6.16 9.49
C CYS A 78 17.38 -7.51 10.10
N GLN A 79 16.42 -8.41 10.36
CA GLN A 79 16.71 -9.70 10.98
C GLN A 79 17.02 -10.79 9.96
N LEU A 80 16.21 -10.91 8.90
CA LEU A 80 16.26 -12.06 7.99
C LEU A 80 16.75 -11.72 6.59
N TYR A 81 16.53 -10.50 6.08
CA TYR A 81 16.97 -10.09 4.73
C TYR A 81 18.22 -9.22 4.77
N THR A 82 19.15 -9.56 5.67
CA THR A 82 20.40 -8.83 5.82
C THR A 82 21.26 -8.93 4.56
N GLY A 83 21.63 -7.78 4.02
CA GLY A 83 22.40 -7.66 2.78
C GLY A 83 21.60 -7.86 1.49
N VAL A 84 20.29 -8.09 1.56
CA VAL A 84 19.44 -8.14 0.36
C VAL A 84 19.37 -6.75 -0.26
N SER A 85 19.61 -6.68 -1.56
CA SER A 85 19.34 -5.48 -2.37
C SER A 85 18.00 -5.62 -3.08
N ALA A 86 17.32 -4.50 -3.30
CA ALA A 86 16.06 -4.49 -4.02
C ALA A 86 15.95 -3.26 -4.92
N GLU A 87 15.10 -3.38 -5.94
CA GLU A 87 14.67 -2.27 -6.77
C GLU A 87 13.16 -2.09 -6.65
N PHE A 88 12.77 -0.87 -6.34
CA PHE A 88 11.38 -0.44 -6.29
C PHE A 88 11.09 0.46 -7.48
N MET A 89 10.13 0.11 -8.31
CA MET A 89 9.79 0.85 -9.53
C MET A 89 8.43 1.52 -9.39
N LEU A 90 8.38 2.80 -9.77
CA LEU A 90 7.17 3.59 -9.87
C LEU A 90 6.37 3.20 -11.12
N ASN A 91 5.08 3.02 -10.97
CA ASN A 91 4.15 2.84 -12.08
C ASN A 91 2.96 3.79 -11.91
N ILE A 92 2.78 4.68 -12.89
CA ILE A 92 1.55 5.47 -13.04
C ILE A 92 0.65 4.70 -13.99
N ARG A 93 -0.29 3.94 -13.43
CA ARG A 93 -1.22 3.07 -14.16
C ARG A 93 -2.23 3.88 -14.97
N LYS A 94 -2.77 4.92 -14.33
CA LYS A 94 -3.73 5.88 -14.90
C LYS A 94 -3.42 7.25 -14.34
N GLY A 95 -3.44 8.28 -15.16
CA GLY A 95 -3.29 9.65 -14.70
C GLY A 95 -3.67 10.64 -15.79
N PRO A 96 -4.20 11.81 -15.43
CA PRO A 96 -4.60 12.84 -16.40
C PRO A 96 -3.39 13.47 -17.11
N ILE A 97 -2.21 13.44 -16.48
CA ILE A 97 -0.94 13.90 -17.05
C ILE A 97 0.15 12.89 -16.70
N SER A 98 0.89 12.43 -17.71
CA SER A 98 2.06 11.58 -17.55
C SER A 98 3.32 12.38 -17.20
N LEU A 99 4.31 11.73 -16.59
CA LEU A 99 5.62 12.35 -16.32
C LEU A 99 6.34 12.80 -17.60
N LEU A 100 6.13 12.09 -18.72
CA LEU A 100 6.67 12.53 -20.02
C LEU A 100 6.04 13.85 -20.44
N GLN A 101 4.71 13.94 -20.41
CA GLN A 101 3.99 15.17 -20.76
C GLN A 101 4.38 16.32 -19.82
N MET A 102 4.52 16.07 -18.51
CA MET A 102 5.01 17.08 -17.56
C MET A 102 6.40 17.58 -17.99
N ARG A 103 7.34 16.68 -18.29
CA ARG A 103 8.69 17.05 -18.74
C ARG A 103 8.69 17.89 -20.01
N GLU A 104 7.82 17.57 -20.97
CA GLU A 104 7.77 18.22 -22.28
C GLU A 104 7.01 19.56 -22.26
N GLN A 105 5.92 19.64 -21.49
CA GLN A 105 5.03 20.80 -21.45
C GLN A 105 5.30 21.74 -20.29
N ASP A 106 5.98 21.27 -19.25
CA ASP A 106 6.32 22.02 -18.05
C ASP A 106 7.67 21.54 -17.43
N PRO A 107 8.78 21.80 -18.13
CA PRO A 107 10.10 21.34 -17.70
C PRO A 107 10.51 21.90 -16.33
N VAL A 108 10.04 23.09 -15.96
CA VAL A 108 10.30 23.70 -14.65
C VAL A 108 9.65 22.86 -13.53
N LEU A 109 8.37 22.49 -13.67
CA LEU A 109 7.72 21.63 -12.68
C LEU A 109 8.35 20.24 -12.61
N PHE A 110 8.84 19.72 -13.74
CA PHE A 110 9.54 18.45 -13.77
C PHE A 110 10.92 18.52 -13.09
N ASP A 111 11.63 19.64 -13.23
CA ASP A 111 12.88 19.91 -12.51
C ASP A 111 12.64 20.07 -11.00
N ASP A 112 11.56 20.74 -10.60
CA ASP A 112 11.12 20.82 -9.21
C ASP A 112 10.85 19.43 -8.62
N LEU A 113 10.17 18.56 -9.36
CA LEU A 113 9.91 17.17 -8.95
C LEU A 113 11.22 16.40 -8.74
N LYS A 114 12.19 16.51 -9.66
CA LYS A 114 13.50 15.87 -9.51
C LYS A 114 14.23 16.38 -8.27
N ALA A 115 14.18 17.69 -8.01
CA ALA A 115 14.79 18.27 -6.82
C ALA A 115 14.12 17.77 -5.53
N ALA A 116 12.78 17.68 -5.51
CA ALA A 116 12.03 17.14 -4.37
C ALA A 116 12.37 15.66 -4.10
N ILE A 117 12.46 14.85 -5.15
CA ILE A 117 12.92 13.44 -5.07
C ILE A 117 14.36 13.38 -4.54
N GLY A 118 15.25 14.25 -4.99
CA GLY A 118 16.63 14.34 -4.52
C GLY A 118 16.72 14.63 -3.02
N ARG A 119 15.88 15.54 -2.50
CA ARG A 119 15.85 15.89 -1.07
C ARG A 119 15.48 14.70 -0.16
N LEU A 120 14.66 13.76 -0.64
CA LEU A 120 14.28 12.57 0.16
C LEU A 120 15.48 11.73 0.60
N GLN A 121 16.57 11.71 -0.17
CA GLN A 121 17.79 10.96 0.17
C GLN A 121 18.51 11.50 1.41
N HIS A 122 18.18 12.72 1.83
CA HIS A 122 18.74 13.36 3.02
C HIS A 122 17.81 13.30 4.23
N VAL A 123 16.61 12.75 4.09
CA VAL A 123 15.65 12.60 5.17
C VAL A 123 15.96 11.34 5.97
N GLN A 124 16.08 11.49 7.29
CA GLN A 124 16.28 10.36 8.19
C GLN A 124 14.99 9.52 8.28
N PRO A 125 15.00 8.22 7.95
CA PRO A 125 13.76 7.43 7.91
C PRO A 125 13.14 7.11 9.28
N MET A 126 13.96 7.02 10.33
CA MET A 126 13.53 6.62 11.67
C MET A 126 14.18 7.51 12.76
N PRO A 127 13.84 8.81 12.78
CA PRO A 127 14.30 9.72 13.85
C PRO A 127 13.69 9.32 15.20
N ALA A 128 14.25 9.85 16.29
CA ALA A 128 13.82 9.52 17.66
C ALA A 128 12.32 9.73 17.90
N GLN A 129 11.75 10.78 17.31
CA GLN A 129 10.32 11.04 17.38
C GLN A 129 9.47 9.93 16.73
N THR A 130 9.90 9.40 15.58
CA THR A 130 9.21 8.30 14.91
C THR A 130 9.27 7.03 15.77
N VAL A 131 10.41 6.76 16.41
CA VAL A 131 10.55 5.64 17.36
C VAL A 131 9.58 5.80 18.53
N GLN A 132 9.49 7.00 19.11
CA GLN A 132 8.56 7.27 20.20
C GLN A 132 7.10 7.08 19.77
N VAL A 133 6.72 7.57 18.58
CA VAL A 133 5.36 7.41 18.07
C VAL A 133 5.01 5.94 17.81
N LEU A 134 5.95 5.14 17.30
CA LEU A 134 5.74 3.70 17.14
C LEU A 134 5.53 3.00 18.49
N GLN A 135 6.24 3.43 19.53
CA GLN A 135 6.02 2.92 20.88
C GLN A 135 4.64 3.34 21.43
N ASP A 136 4.32 4.63 21.39
CA ASP A 136 3.13 5.22 22.01
C ASP A 136 1.83 4.82 21.30
N TYR A 137 1.83 4.78 19.97
CA TYR A 137 0.63 4.64 19.15
C TYR A 137 0.52 3.29 18.43
N TYR A 138 1.62 2.56 18.28
CA TYR A 138 1.63 1.25 17.62
C TYR A 138 1.96 0.09 18.54
N SER A 139 2.31 0.39 19.81
CA SER A 139 2.82 -0.59 20.78
C SER A 139 3.96 -1.44 20.21
N MET A 140 4.75 -0.85 19.31
CA MET A 140 5.85 -1.53 18.64
C MET A 140 7.16 -1.13 19.29
N GLU A 141 7.81 -2.11 19.91
CA GLU A 141 9.21 -1.95 20.31
C GLU A 141 10.09 -1.92 19.04
N VAL A 142 10.89 -0.86 18.92
CA VAL A 142 11.88 -0.71 17.86
C VAL A 142 13.26 -0.96 18.45
N PRO A 143 13.89 -2.12 18.19
CA PRO A 143 15.23 -2.40 18.70
C PRO A 143 16.21 -1.33 18.23
N ARG A 144 17.12 -0.91 19.10
CA ARG A 144 18.12 0.12 18.78
C ARG A 144 18.92 -0.20 17.51
N GLY A 145 19.36 -1.45 17.35
CA GLY A 145 20.09 -1.87 16.15
C GLY A 145 19.25 -1.79 14.86
N MET A 146 17.93 -1.91 14.96
CA MET A 146 17.03 -1.72 13.82
C MET A 146 16.96 -0.25 13.41
N SER A 147 16.75 0.67 14.36
CA SER A 147 16.67 2.10 14.03
C SER A 147 18.00 2.66 13.54
N GLU A 148 19.12 2.26 14.14
CA GLU A 148 20.47 2.61 13.68
C GLU A 148 20.71 2.14 12.23
N ARG A 149 20.35 0.89 11.92
CA ARG A 149 20.51 0.34 10.57
C ARG A 149 19.59 0.98 9.55
N VAL A 150 18.31 1.16 9.86
CA VAL A 150 17.35 1.83 8.96
C VAL A 150 17.81 3.25 8.63
N ASN A 151 18.37 3.97 9.62
CA ASN A 151 18.93 5.30 9.41
C ASN A 151 20.24 5.29 8.62
N ALA A 152 21.11 4.31 8.84
CA ALA A 152 22.35 4.15 8.08
C ALA A 152 22.08 3.79 6.60
N ASP A 153 21.08 2.94 6.36
CA ASP A 153 20.63 2.57 5.02
C ASP A 153 19.98 3.79 4.30
N GLY A 154 19.28 4.65 5.05
CA GLY A 154 18.67 5.87 4.52
C GLY A 154 17.54 5.63 3.52
N VAL A 155 17.36 6.55 2.58
CA VAL A 155 16.48 6.37 1.41
C VAL A 155 17.35 6.09 0.20
N ALA A 156 17.01 5.04 -0.57
CA ALA A 156 17.82 4.64 -1.72
C ALA A 156 17.88 5.75 -2.79
N PRO A 157 18.98 5.84 -3.55
CA PRO A 157 19.05 6.69 -4.74
C PRO A 157 17.92 6.39 -5.72
N ILE A 158 17.30 7.44 -6.25
CA ILE A 158 16.18 7.32 -7.19
C ILE A 158 16.60 7.82 -8.56
N THR A 159 16.52 6.95 -9.56
CA THR A 159 16.86 7.25 -10.95
C THR A 159 15.59 7.30 -11.80
N LEU A 160 15.50 8.30 -12.69
CA LEU A 160 14.42 8.40 -13.66
C LEU A 160 14.81 7.68 -14.95
N HIS A 161 13.97 6.74 -15.38
CA HIS A 161 14.18 5.96 -16.60
C HIS A 161 13.11 6.29 -17.64
N LYS A 162 13.52 6.36 -18.91
CA LYS A 162 12.60 6.34 -20.05
C LYS A 162 12.42 4.89 -20.48
N LEU A 163 11.20 4.39 -20.40
CA LEU A 163 10.81 3.06 -20.86
C LEU A 163 10.49 3.06 -22.37
N THR A 164 10.48 1.87 -22.96
CA THR A 164 9.95 1.64 -24.31
C THR A 164 8.51 2.17 -24.39
N GLY A 165 8.18 2.87 -25.48
CA GLY A 165 6.89 3.55 -25.64
C GLY A 165 6.81 4.94 -25.00
N GLY A 166 7.94 5.53 -24.60
CA GLY A 166 8.03 6.93 -24.17
C GLY A 166 7.62 7.20 -22.72
N LYS A 167 7.20 6.18 -21.96
CA LYS A 167 6.85 6.35 -20.55
C LYS A 167 8.09 6.72 -19.72
N VAL A 168 7.91 7.55 -18.69
CA VAL A 168 8.95 7.86 -17.69
C VAL A 168 8.56 7.20 -16.37
N THR A 169 9.52 6.54 -15.74
CA THR A 169 9.38 5.89 -14.42
C THR A 169 10.52 6.32 -13.49
N ALA A 170 10.35 6.11 -12.19
CA ALA A 170 11.37 6.28 -11.17
C ALA A 170 11.71 4.90 -10.57
N VAL A 171 12.99 4.63 -10.36
CA VAL A 171 13.46 3.38 -9.73
C VAL A 171 14.32 3.76 -8.53
N ALA A 172 13.98 3.23 -7.35
CA ALA A 172 14.84 3.29 -6.17
C ALA A 172 15.61 1.98 -6.04
N SER A 173 16.94 2.03 -6.06
CA SER A 173 17.81 0.85 -6.00
C SER A 173 18.80 0.96 -4.85
N GLY A 174 18.83 -0.03 -3.96
CA GLY A 174 19.69 -0.03 -2.78
C GLY A 174 19.49 -1.26 -1.91
N SER A 175 19.82 -1.16 -0.61
CA SER A 175 19.38 -2.18 0.36
C SER A 175 17.84 -2.28 0.32
N VAL A 176 17.29 -3.46 0.63
CA VAL A 176 15.84 -3.64 0.65
C VAL A 176 15.14 -2.64 1.58
N THR A 177 15.77 -2.29 2.71
CA THR A 177 15.31 -1.25 3.63
C THR A 177 15.27 0.12 2.95
N ALA A 178 16.39 0.52 2.32
CA ALA A 178 16.53 1.84 1.70
C ALA A 178 15.58 2.02 0.52
N ALA A 179 15.42 0.98 -0.31
CA ALA A 179 14.49 0.98 -1.44
C ALA A 179 13.03 1.02 -0.97
N SER A 180 12.70 0.26 0.09
CA SER A 180 11.38 0.27 0.72
C SER A 180 11.00 1.64 1.29
N ASN A 181 11.95 2.37 1.88
CA ASN A 181 11.72 3.73 2.42
C ASN A 181 11.27 4.75 1.36
N ALA A 182 11.58 4.52 0.07
CA ALA A 182 11.20 5.43 -1.00
C ALA A 182 9.70 5.37 -1.35
N GLU A 183 9.03 4.21 -1.16
CA GLU A 183 7.71 3.93 -1.75
C GLU A 183 6.67 5.04 -1.48
N THR A 184 6.33 5.27 -0.21
CA THR A 184 5.19 6.11 0.16
C THR A 184 5.50 7.60 -0.08
N SER A 185 6.74 8.04 0.16
CA SER A 185 7.13 9.45 -0.05
C SER A 185 7.24 9.82 -1.53
N VAL A 186 7.82 8.95 -2.37
CA VAL A 186 7.91 9.21 -3.82
C VAL A 186 6.53 9.20 -4.46
N THR A 187 5.66 8.25 -4.09
CA THR A 187 4.29 8.19 -4.61
C THR A 187 3.49 9.46 -4.24
N GLN A 188 3.64 9.95 -3.01
CA GLN A 188 3.02 11.21 -2.57
C GLN A 188 3.54 12.42 -3.36
N LEU A 189 4.86 12.55 -3.55
CA LEU A 189 5.45 13.63 -4.34
C LEU A 189 4.96 13.62 -5.79
N ILE A 190 4.90 12.45 -6.41
CA ILE A 190 4.40 12.30 -7.77
C ILE A 190 2.93 12.71 -7.85
N GLN A 191 2.11 12.32 -6.87
CA GLN A 191 0.71 12.70 -6.79
C GLN A 191 0.56 14.23 -6.74
N ASP A 192 1.25 14.92 -5.83
CA ASP A 192 1.21 16.39 -5.74
C ASP A 192 1.63 17.05 -7.07
N HIS A 193 2.76 16.63 -7.66
CA HIS A 193 3.26 17.24 -8.89
C HIS A 193 2.33 16.99 -10.09
N VAL A 194 1.66 15.83 -10.15
CA VAL A 194 0.63 15.58 -11.17
C VAL A 194 -0.60 16.48 -10.97
N ILE A 195 -1.02 16.75 -9.73
CA ILE A 195 -2.09 17.75 -9.48
C ILE A 195 -1.62 19.15 -9.89
N ARG A 196 -0.39 19.55 -9.54
CA ARG A 196 0.17 20.86 -9.94
C ARG A 196 0.23 21.01 -11.47
N ALA A 197 0.62 19.96 -12.19
CA ALA A 197 0.62 19.97 -13.64
C ALA A 197 -0.80 20.15 -14.22
N GLN A 198 -1.81 19.51 -13.62
CA GLN A 198 -3.21 19.68 -14.03
C GLN A 198 -3.69 21.11 -13.82
N VAL A 199 -3.37 21.71 -12.66
CA VAL A 199 -3.70 23.11 -12.37
C VAL A 199 -3.09 24.04 -13.42
N ARG A 200 -1.81 23.88 -13.74
CA ARG A 200 -1.14 24.71 -14.75
C ARG A 200 -1.73 24.50 -16.15
N ALA A 201 -2.07 23.26 -16.51
CA ALA A 201 -2.74 22.97 -17.78
C ALA A 201 -4.14 23.59 -17.85
N LEU A 202 -4.92 23.50 -16.76
CA LEU A 202 -6.24 24.10 -16.64
C LEU A 202 -6.15 25.63 -16.73
N HIS A 203 -5.18 26.24 -16.04
CA HIS A 203 -4.94 27.68 -16.10
C HIS A 203 -4.63 28.15 -17.52
N ARG A 204 -3.76 27.45 -18.24
CA ARG A 204 -3.46 27.76 -19.65
C ARG A 204 -4.69 27.68 -20.55
N ARG A 205 -5.60 26.73 -20.29
CA ARG A 205 -6.81 26.52 -21.10
C ARG A 205 -7.95 27.48 -20.79
N THR A 206 -8.14 27.82 -19.52
CA THR A 206 -9.37 28.49 -19.03
C THR A 206 -9.11 29.82 -18.32
N GLY A 207 -7.86 30.15 -18.03
CA GLY A 207 -7.48 31.27 -17.17
C GLY A 207 -7.75 31.03 -15.68
N MET A 208 -8.41 29.93 -15.29
CA MET A 208 -8.72 29.62 -13.90
C MET A 208 -7.44 29.42 -13.08
N LYS A 209 -7.35 30.08 -11.92
CA LYS A 209 -6.25 29.90 -10.97
C LYS A 209 -6.75 29.11 -9.76
N LEU A 210 -6.27 27.88 -9.60
CA LEU A 210 -6.57 27.01 -8.46
C LEU A 210 -5.33 26.88 -7.57
N ASP A 211 -5.10 27.86 -6.71
CA ASP A 211 -3.90 27.88 -5.87
C ASP A 211 -3.94 26.78 -4.77
N ARG A 212 -2.91 26.74 -3.93
CA ARG A 212 -2.82 25.76 -2.84
C ARG A 212 -4.03 25.81 -1.90
N THR A 213 -4.41 27.00 -1.45
CA THR A 213 -5.56 27.20 -0.56
C THR A 213 -6.86 26.73 -1.21
N GLU A 214 -7.12 27.07 -2.47
CA GLU A 214 -8.36 26.69 -3.14
C GLU A 214 -8.46 25.17 -3.34
N ARG A 215 -7.35 24.51 -3.70
CA ARG A 215 -7.29 23.05 -3.79
C ARG A 215 -7.49 22.38 -2.45
N LEU A 216 -6.79 22.85 -1.42
CA LEU A 216 -6.91 22.31 -0.06
C LEU A 216 -8.34 22.47 0.48
N ALA A 217 -8.95 23.64 0.27
CA ALA A 217 -10.35 23.88 0.65
C ALA A 217 -11.30 22.89 -0.01
N ASN A 218 -11.12 22.66 -1.31
CA ASN A 218 -11.95 21.73 -2.08
C ASN A 218 -11.80 20.29 -1.59
N ALA A 219 -10.56 19.82 -1.38
CA ALA A 219 -10.29 18.49 -0.86
C ALA A 219 -10.85 18.30 0.56
N LEU A 220 -10.76 19.32 1.43
CA LEU A 220 -11.42 19.30 2.74
C LEU A 220 -12.94 19.24 2.62
N GLY A 221 -13.53 19.99 1.68
CA GLY A 221 -14.96 19.91 1.40
C GLY A 221 -15.42 18.51 0.99
N HIS A 222 -14.64 17.83 0.15
CA HIS A 222 -14.85 16.42 -0.20
C HIS A 222 -14.72 15.49 1.01
N LEU A 223 -13.68 15.69 1.83
CA LEU A 223 -13.46 14.92 3.05
C LEU A 223 -14.67 14.98 3.99
N VAL A 224 -15.29 16.16 4.16
CA VAL A 224 -16.51 16.30 4.98
C VAL A 224 -17.62 15.39 4.46
N LEU A 225 -17.86 15.36 3.15
CA LEU A 225 -18.87 14.48 2.55
C LEU A 225 -18.56 12.99 2.79
N VAL A 226 -17.30 12.60 2.66
CA VAL A 226 -16.86 11.22 2.87
C VAL A 226 -17.05 10.80 4.32
N VAL A 227 -16.61 11.62 5.29
CA VAL A 227 -16.78 11.34 6.72
C VAL A 227 -18.25 11.32 7.11
N ASP A 228 -19.06 12.24 6.61
CA ASP A 228 -20.51 12.28 6.84
C ASP A 228 -21.19 10.99 6.37
N SER A 229 -20.81 10.52 5.18
CA SER A 229 -21.36 9.30 4.58
C SER A 229 -20.88 8.03 5.30
N LEU A 230 -19.58 7.90 5.56
CA LEU A 230 -19.01 6.73 6.25
C LEU A 230 -19.42 6.68 7.73
N SER A 231 -19.83 7.80 8.32
CA SER A 231 -20.35 7.80 9.69
C SER A 231 -21.71 7.12 9.83
N GLN A 232 -22.36 6.78 8.70
CA GLN A 232 -23.59 5.98 8.67
C GLN A 232 -23.35 4.47 8.75
N LEU A 233 -22.08 4.03 8.80
CA LEU A 233 -21.75 2.62 8.93
C LEU A 233 -22.23 2.06 10.29
N PRO A 234 -22.74 0.81 10.33
CA PRO A 234 -23.14 0.16 11.59
C PRO A 234 -22.00 0.11 12.61
N GLU A 235 -22.32 0.23 13.92
CA GLU A 235 -21.35 0.20 15.05
C GLU A 235 -20.40 -1.02 15.03
N GLY A 236 -20.80 -2.14 14.43
CA GLY A 236 -19.98 -3.34 14.31
C GLY A 236 -18.86 -3.28 13.27
N ILE A 237 -18.79 -2.23 12.44
CA ILE A 237 -17.79 -2.09 11.38
C ILE A 237 -16.81 -0.96 11.72
N LYS A 238 -15.56 -1.34 11.94
CA LYS A 238 -14.47 -0.40 12.22
C LYS A 238 -13.97 0.25 10.93
N THR A 239 -13.51 1.49 11.03
CA THR A 239 -12.89 2.20 9.90
C THR A 239 -11.43 2.53 10.19
N LEU A 240 -10.57 2.30 9.22
CA LEU A 240 -9.15 2.64 9.28
C LEU A 240 -8.78 3.60 8.15
N LEU A 241 -8.06 4.66 8.49
CA LEU A 241 -7.55 5.62 7.52
C LEU A 241 -6.18 5.17 6.99
N PHE A 242 -6.13 4.61 5.79
CA PHE A 242 -4.91 4.21 5.09
C PHE A 242 -4.40 5.33 4.18
N ALA A 243 -4.04 6.46 4.80
CA ALA A 243 -3.63 7.68 4.13
C ALA A 243 -2.10 7.89 4.18
N GLY A 244 -1.54 8.40 3.08
CA GLY A 244 -0.10 8.68 2.98
C GLY A 244 0.36 8.72 1.52
N ARG A 245 0.43 7.55 0.88
CA ARG A 245 1.03 7.38 -0.47
C ARG A 245 0.36 8.15 -1.63
N ARG A 246 -0.89 8.57 -1.47
CA ARG A 246 -1.65 9.29 -2.50
C ARG A 246 -2.19 10.63 -2.01
N SER A 247 -1.57 11.21 -0.98
CA SER A 247 -2.02 12.50 -0.50
C SER A 247 -1.73 13.61 -1.52
N THR A 248 -2.71 14.44 -1.82
CA THR A 248 -2.60 15.57 -2.76
C THR A 248 -1.78 16.72 -2.17
N ASP A 249 -1.82 16.89 -0.85
CA ASP A 249 -1.04 17.86 -0.09
C ASP A 249 -0.67 17.26 1.27
N ARG A 250 0.48 17.64 1.84
CA ARG A 250 0.87 17.19 3.19
C ARG A 250 0.04 17.87 4.28
N ALA A 251 -0.34 19.13 4.12
CA ALA A 251 -1.26 19.81 5.04
C ALA A 251 -2.65 19.15 5.03
N PHE A 252 -3.11 18.73 3.84
CA PHE A 252 -4.33 17.92 3.73
C PHE A 252 -4.22 16.62 4.53
N LEU A 253 -3.11 15.88 4.39
CA LEU A 253 -2.88 14.63 5.13
C LEU A 253 -3.00 14.84 6.65
N LEU A 254 -2.44 15.93 7.18
CA LEU A 254 -2.52 16.25 8.61
C LEU A 254 -3.95 16.55 9.04
N LEU A 255 -4.64 17.46 8.34
CA LEU A 255 -6.02 17.84 8.67
C LEU A 255 -7.00 16.68 8.50
N GLN A 256 -6.79 15.83 7.50
CA GLN A 256 -7.58 14.62 7.27
C GLN A 256 -7.51 13.68 8.47
N ASN A 257 -6.30 13.43 8.99
CA ASN A 257 -6.12 12.56 10.14
C ASN A 257 -6.80 13.14 11.38
N VAL A 258 -6.67 14.46 11.64
CA VAL A 258 -7.36 15.10 12.77
C VAL A 258 -8.88 15.04 12.62
N PHE A 259 -9.41 15.32 11.42
CA PHE A 259 -10.86 15.36 11.18
C PHE A 259 -11.48 13.97 11.29
N CYS A 260 -10.88 12.94 10.68
CA CYS A 260 -11.34 11.56 10.81
C CYS A 260 -11.30 11.10 12.27
N ALA A 261 -10.20 11.35 12.98
CA ALA A 261 -10.04 10.99 14.38
C ALA A 261 -11.11 11.58 15.31
N GLN A 262 -11.60 12.79 14.99
CA GLN A 262 -12.59 13.49 15.82
C GLN A 262 -14.04 13.24 15.42
N HIS A 263 -14.30 12.96 14.14
CA HIS A 263 -15.65 13.03 13.58
C HIS A 263 -16.09 11.80 12.79
N LEU A 264 -15.19 10.89 12.42
CA LEU A 264 -15.58 9.66 11.75
C LEU A 264 -16.06 8.63 12.77
N HIS A 265 -17.34 8.24 12.66
CA HIS A 265 -17.89 7.17 13.48
C HIS A 265 -17.15 5.83 13.23
N ASN A 266 -16.96 5.05 14.29
CA ASN A 266 -16.18 3.81 14.30
C ASN A 266 -14.72 3.92 13.85
N TYR A 267 -14.15 5.13 13.84
CA TYR A 267 -12.73 5.33 13.57
C TYR A 267 -11.87 4.52 14.55
N SER A 268 -10.95 3.73 13.99
CA SER A 268 -10.13 2.78 14.73
C SER A 268 -8.63 3.02 14.57
N GLY A 269 -8.22 4.08 13.87
CA GLY A 269 -6.82 4.44 13.70
C GLY A 269 -6.43 4.79 12.27
N THR A 270 -5.14 5.07 12.11
CA THR A 270 -4.53 5.52 10.84
C THR A 270 -3.26 4.74 10.53
N SER A 271 -2.93 4.57 9.25
CA SER A 271 -1.62 4.06 8.85
C SER A 271 -0.53 5.11 8.90
N SER A 272 -0.85 6.41 8.88
CA SER A 272 0.14 7.46 8.62
C SER A 272 1.02 7.76 9.84
N ILE A 273 2.25 7.22 9.85
CA ILE A 273 3.25 7.57 10.86
C ILE A 273 3.56 9.06 10.79
N TYR A 274 3.70 9.58 9.57
CA TYR A 274 3.97 11.00 9.32
C TYR A 274 2.92 11.90 9.99
N ALA A 275 1.63 11.61 9.79
CA ALA A 275 0.58 12.44 10.36
C ALA A 275 0.60 12.38 11.88
N VAL A 276 0.74 11.19 12.47
CA VAL A 276 0.78 11.03 13.93
C VAL A 276 1.99 11.76 14.53
N CYS A 277 3.18 11.67 13.90
CA CYS A 277 4.36 12.43 14.34
C CYS A 277 4.10 13.93 14.38
N LYS A 278 3.62 14.52 13.27
CA LYS A 278 3.38 15.97 13.21
C LYS A 278 2.27 16.44 14.14
N ILE A 279 1.18 15.68 14.26
CA ILE A 279 0.06 16.01 15.15
C ILE A 279 0.49 15.88 16.62
N ASP A 280 1.23 14.83 16.99
CA ASP A 280 1.75 14.66 18.35
C ASP A 280 2.72 15.79 18.72
N ALA A 281 3.62 16.18 17.80
CA ALA A 281 4.51 17.33 18.00
C ALA A 281 3.74 18.62 18.25
N ALA A 282 2.73 18.90 17.42
CA ALA A 282 1.88 20.08 17.50
C ALA A 282 1.09 20.11 18.81
N LEU A 283 0.56 18.98 19.26
CA LEU A 283 -0.14 18.90 20.54
C LEU A 283 0.80 19.16 21.72
N ARG A 284 2.04 18.67 21.66
CA ARG A 284 3.04 18.92 22.70
C ARG A 284 3.48 20.38 22.74
N SER A 285 3.67 21.02 21.58
CA SER A 285 4.05 22.44 21.51
C SER A 285 2.96 23.36 22.07
N LEU A 286 1.69 22.96 21.98
CA LEU A 286 0.54 23.72 22.50
C LEU A 286 0.28 23.58 24.01
N GLY A 287 0.98 22.67 24.73
CA GLY A 287 0.91 22.56 26.20
C GLY A 287 -0.11 21.53 26.76
N SER A 288 -0.02 21.27 28.07
CA SER A 288 -0.28 19.93 28.66
C SER A 288 -1.67 19.63 29.25
N SER A 289 -2.56 20.60 29.50
CA SER A 289 -3.81 20.28 30.22
C SER A 289 -4.86 19.56 29.34
N SER A 290 -4.79 19.75 28.03
CA SER A 290 -5.69 19.13 27.03
C SER A 290 -4.98 18.13 26.12
N SER A 291 -3.64 18.04 26.17
CA SER A 291 -2.85 17.27 25.22
C SER A 291 -3.09 15.77 25.33
N ASP A 292 -3.16 15.19 26.53
CA ASP A 292 -3.26 13.72 26.65
C ASP A 292 -4.62 13.18 26.20
N SER A 293 -5.70 13.92 26.51
CA SER A 293 -7.04 13.60 25.99
C SER A 293 -7.12 13.75 24.47
N GLN A 294 -6.48 14.78 23.90
CA GLN A 294 -6.43 14.97 22.45
C GLN A 294 -5.52 13.94 21.75
N ARG A 295 -4.40 13.58 22.36
CA ARG A 295 -3.50 12.52 21.89
C ARG A 295 -4.20 11.18 21.84
N ALA A 296 -5.01 10.85 22.85
CA ALA A 296 -5.84 9.64 22.84
C ALA A 296 -6.85 9.62 21.69
N LYS A 297 -7.36 10.78 21.25
CA LYS A 297 -8.30 10.89 20.13
C LYS A 297 -7.68 10.59 18.77
N ILE A 298 -6.37 10.77 18.58
CA ILE A 298 -5.68 10.45 17.30
C ILE A 298 -5.90 8.99 16.89
N GLY A 299 -6.10 8.12 17.89
CA GLY A 299 -6.24 6.68 17.72
C GLY A 299 -4.89 5.98 17.49
N PRO A 300 -4.89 4.65 17.49
CA PRO A 300 -3.66 3.88 17.29
C PRO A 300 -3.19 3.95 15.83
N LEU A 301 -1.91 3.66 15.64
CA LEU A 301 -1.38 3.31 14.33
C LEU A 301 -1.89 1.92 13.93
N ALA A 302 -2.23 1.77 12.66
CA ALA A 302 -2.74 0.52 12.11
C ALA A 302 -1.97 0.11 10.85
N GLY A 303 -1.44 -1.11 10.87
CA GLY A 303 -0.68 -1.68 9.76
C GLY A 303 -0.60 -3.20 9.85
N THR A 304 -0.68 -3.83 8.69
CA THR A 304 -0.42 -5.27 8.48
C THR A 304 1.00 -5.41 7.91
N HIS A 305 1.26 -6.43 7.10
CA HIS A 305 2.34 -6.44 6.10
C HIS A 305 1.82 -6.04 4.72
N ALA A 306 2.70 -5.95 3.72
CA ALA A 306 2.36 -5.62 2.34
C ALA A 306 2.91 -6.66 1.35
N HIS A 307 2.41 -6.61 0.11
CA HIS A 307 2.78 -7.54 -0.97
C HIS A 307 4.28 -7.64 -1.22
N GLU A 308 5.04 -6.58 -0.97
CA GLU A 308 6.49 -6.59 -1.18
C GLU A 308 7.19 -7.70 -0.41
N VAL A 309 6.71 -8.07 0.79
CA VAL A 309 7.31 -9.15 1.58
C VAL A 309 7.22 -10.45 0.79
N MET A 310 6.02 -10.86 0.37
CA MET A 310 5.80 -12.07 -0.42
C MET A 310 6.51 -12.01 -1.77
N SER A 311 6.45 -10.88 -2.48
CA SER A 311 7.10 -10.73 -3.80
C SER A 311 8.63 -10.84 -3.71
N ILE A 312 9.24 -10.26 -2.67
CA ILE A 312 10.68 -10.35 -2.41
C ILE A 312 11.04 -11.79 -2.00
N THR A 313 10.30 -12.40 -1.08
CA THR A 313 10.56 -13.79 -0.66
C THR A 313 10.50 -14.74 -1.84
N ALA A 314 9.45 -14.63 -2.66
CA ALA A 314 9.28 -15.46 -3.86
C ALA A 314 10.47 -15.35 -4.80
N GLN A 315 10.93 -14.13 -5.11
CA GLN A 315 12.08 -13.95 -5.99
C GLN A 315 13.39 -14.49 -5.39
N LEU A 316 13.62 -14.26 -4.09
CA LEU A 316 14.82 -14.75 -3.41
C LEU A 316 14.86 -16.29 -3.36
N LEU A 317 13.69 -16.93 -3.28
CA LEU A 317 13.58 -18.39 -3.22
C LEU A 317 13.42 -19.06 -4.58
N ALA A 318 13.09 -18.33 -5.63
CA ALA A 318 12.83 -18.89 -6.95
C ALA A 318 13.95 -19.82 -7.47
N ARG A 319 15.22 -19.58 -7.12
CA ARG A 319 16.32 -20.47 -7.51
C ARG A 319 16.26 -21.84 -6.83
N TYR A 320 15.72 -21.93 -5.62
CA TYR A 320 15.53 -23.20 -4.92
C TYR A 320 14.38 -24.00 -5.53
N ASP A 321 13.38 -23.31 -6.10
CA ASP A 321 12.24 -23.95 -6.77
C ASP A 321 12.64 -24.65 -8.08
N TYR A 322 13.72 -24.22 -8.75
CA TYR A 322 14.22 -24.84 -10.00
C TYR A 322 15.28 -25.93 -9.79
N LEU A 323 15.84 -26.08 -8.58
CA LEU A 323 16.95 -27.01 -8.34
C LEU A 323 16.49 -28.46 -8.07
N ASP A 324 15.21 -28.69 -7.77
CA ASP A 324 14.69 -30.05 -7.56
C ASP A 324 14.43 -30.83 -8.86
N ASP A 325 14.29 -30.14 -10.01
CA ASP A 325 14.11 -30.80 -11.32
C ASP A 325 15.46 -31.20 -11.98
N HIS A 326 16.60 -30.79 -11.42
CA HIS A 326 17.93 -31.11 -11.95
C HIS A 326 18.83 -31.87 -10.97
N SER A 327 18.42 -32.06 -9.72
CA SER A 327 19.17 -32.87 -8.74
C SER A 327 18.86 -34.37 -8.81
N THR A 328 17.75 -34.77 -9.45
CA THR A 328 17.41 -36.18 -9.73
C THR A 328 17.83 -36.65 -11.13
N ALA A 329 18.19 -35.74 -12.04
CA ALA A 329 18.61 -36.08 -13.40
C ALA A 329 20.14 -36.34 -13.56
N LEU A 330 20.93 -36.23 -12.49
CA LEU A 330 22.37 -36.47 -12.53
C LEU A 330 22.82 -37.78 -11.87
N HIS A 331 21.89 -38.67 -11.49
CA HIS A 331 22.26 -39.99 -10.94
C HIS A 331 21.69 -41.25 -11.61
N ASP A 332 20.78 -41.16 -12.57
CA ASP A 332 20.31 -42.33 -13.34
C ASP A 332 20.44 -42.13 -14.85
N HIS A 333 21.68 -42.05 -15.33
CA HIS A 333 21.99 -42.40 -16.73
C HIS A 333 22.44 -43.86 -16.79
N GLN A 334 21.50 -44.78 -16.57
CA GLN A 334 21.52 -46.14 -17.09
C GLN A 334 20.17 -46.78 -16.74
N TYR A 335 19.46 -47.29 -17.76
CA TYR A 335 18.14 -47.95 -17.70
C TYR A 335 16.90 -47.06 -17.80
N ALA A 336 16.63 -46.50 -18.99
CA ALA A 336 15.25 -46.34 -19.51
C ALA A 336 15.22 -46.01 -21.02
N GLU A 337 16.01 -46.69 -21.85
CA GLU A 337 15.62 -46.87 -23.26
C GLU A 337 14.75 -48.12 -23.33
N GLN A 338 13.43 -47.95 -23.22
CA GLN A 338 12.37 -48.80 -23.78
C GLN A 338 11.06 -48.58 -23.01
N GLY A 339 10.10 -47.92 -23.63
CA GLY A 339 8.72 -47.87 -23.12
C GLY A 339 7.95 -46.58 -23.35
N ALA A 340 8.15 -45.87 -24.46
CA ALA A 340 7.27 -44.78 -24.88
C ALA A 340 6.57 -45.14 -26.19
N ALA A 341 5.56 -46.00 -26.07
CA ALA A 341 4.48 -46.13 -27.03
C ALA A 341 3.27 -46.65 -26.24
N ASP A 342 2.13 -45.97 -26.35
CA ASP A 342 0.81 -46.30 -25.80
C ASP A 342 0.39 -45.55 -24.52
N SER A 343 0.04 -44.27 -24.66
CA SER A 343 -1.09 -43.65 -23.93
C SER A 343 -1.46 -42.25 -24.44
N ALA A 344 -1.54 -42.07 -25.76
CA ALA A 344 -2.18 -40.89 -26.35
C ALA A 344 -3.69 -41.17 -26.52
N ASN A 345 -4.46 -41.12 -25.42
CA ASN A 345 -5.92 -40.90 -25.41
C ASN A 345 -6.43 -41.06 -23.97
N ASP A 346 -6.32 -40.00 -23.16
CA ASP A 346 -7.28 -39.81 -22.09
C ASP A 346 -7.69 -38.34 -22.01
N LYS A 347 -8.97 -38.09 -22.27
CA LYS A 347 -9.64 -36.81 -22.08
C LYS A 347 -10.13 -36.78 -20.63
N GLY A 348 -9.21 -36.59 -19.70
CA GLY A 348 -9.48 -36.54 -18.26
C GLY A 348 -9.53 -35.11 -17.71
N SER A 349 -10.71 -34.74 -17.19
CA SER A 349 -11.01 -33.88 -16.02
C SER A 349 -10.06 -32.72 -15.60
N PRO A 350 -10.58 -31.52 -15.23
CA PRO A 350 -9.79 -30.37 -14.75
C PRO A 350 -9.13 -30.53 -13.36
N GLU A 351 -9.06 -31.72 -12.77
CA GLU A 351 -8.73 -31.90 -11.35
C GLU A 351 -7.23 -32.10 -11.03
N SER A 352 -6.31 -32.03 -12.00
CA SER A 352 -4.88 -32.32 -11.76
C SER A 352 -3.96 -31.11 -11.58
N VAL A 353 -4.47 -29.90 -11.36
CA VAL A 353 -3.63 -28.70 -11.11
C VAL A 353 -3.22 -28.55 -9.62
N ALA A 354 -3.55 -29.52 -8.77
CA ALA A 354 -3.33 -29.47 -7.32
C ALA A 354 -1.97 -30.03 -6.84
N GLN A 355 -0.92 -30.04 -7.67
CA GLN A 355 0.45 -30.15 -7.17
C GLN A 355 1.02 -28.74 -7.02
N GLY A 356 1.20 -28.32 -5.76
CA GLY A 356 1.47 -26.94 -5.36
C GLY A 356 2.56 -26.27 -6.19
N SER A 357 2.16 -25.25 -6.95
CA SER A 357 3.11 -24.38 -7.64
C SER A 357 4.07 -23.74 -6.61
N PRO A 358 5.40 -23.81 -6.81
CA PRO A 358 6.40 -23.28 -5.88
C PRO A 358 6.21 -21.80 -5.49
N VAL A 359 5.63 -21.01 -6.41
CA VAL A 359 5.29 -19.60 -6.18
C VAL A 359 4.33 -19.42 -5.00
N GLY A 360 3.39 -20.35 -4.78
CA GLY A 360 2.42 -20.26 -3.69
C GLY A 360 3.01 -20.59 -2.30
N MET A 361 3.98 -21.51 -2.22
CA MET A 361 4.62 -21.87 -0.94
C MET A 361 5.46 -20.73 -0.39
N SER A 362 6.13 -19.97 -1.26
CA SER A 362 6.91 -18.79 -0.87
C SER A 362 6.05 -17.73 -0.17
N ALA A 363 4.77 -17.58 -0.57
CA ALA A 363 3.84 -16.66 0.07
C ALA A 363 3.47 -17.10 1.49
N LEU A 364 3.24 -18.39 1.73
CA LEU A 364 3.00 -18.91 3.09
C LEU A 364 4.23 -18.70 3.97
N LEU A 365 5.42 -19.07 3.46
CA LEU A 365 6.66 -18.89 4.20
C LEU A 365 6.90 -17.42 4.55
N ALA A 366 6.67 -16.50 3.62
CA ALA A 366 6.79 -15.07 3.86
C ALA A 366 5.89 -14.59 5.02
N HIS A 367 4.66 -15.09 5.13
CA HIS A 367 3.78 -14.79 6.26
C HIS A 367 4.31 -15.38 7.58
N LEU A 368 4.80 -16.62 7.57
CA LEU A 368 5.39 -17.24 8.75
C LEU A 368 6.63 -16.47 9.21
N LEU A 369 7.54 -16.11 8.31
CA LEU A 369 8.72 -15.30 8.64
C LEU A 369 8.33 -13.93 9.20
N PHE A 370 7.28 -13.30 8.66
CA PHE A 370 6.77 -12.04 9.18
C PHE A 370 6.22 -12.18 10.61
N LEU A 371 5.42 -13.23 10.88
CA LEU A 371 4.92 -13.55 12.23
C LEU A 371 6.06 -13.88 13.19
N ARG A 372 7.07 -14.66 12.75
CA ARG A 372 8.25 -15.02 13.54
C ARG A 372 9.01 -13.81 14.07
N VAL A 373 9.07 -12.75 13.28
CA VAL A 373 9.82 -11.53 13.61
C VAL A 373 8.98 -10.54 14.42
N ASN A 374 7.68 -10.48 14.14
CA ASN A 374 6.81 -9.45 14.72
C ASN A 374 5.93 -9.95 15.87
N GLY A 375 5.81 -11.26 16.07
CA GLY A 375 4.85 -11.86 16.99
C GLY A 375 3.41 -11.58 16.55
N GLY A 376 2.51 -11.52 17.53
CA GLY A 376 1.15 -11.04 17.38
C GLY A 376 0.19 -12.06 16.80
N LEU A 377 0.20 -13.32 17.24
CA LEU A 377 -0.78 -14.34 16.80
C LEU A 377 -2.23 -13.90 17.04
N ALA A 378 -2.48 -13.04 18.03
CA ALA A 378 -3.80 -12.45 18.26
C ALA A 378 -4.25 -11.51 17.13
N SER A 379 -3.32 -10.94 16.38
CA SER A 379 -3.53 -10.03 15.26
C SER A 379 -2.90 -10.53 13.95
N ALA A 380 -2.62 -11.83 13.87
CA ALA A 380 -2.08 -12.46 12.68
C ALA A 380 -3.03 -12.25 11.50
N THR A 381 -2.52 -11.58 10.47
CA THR A 381 -3.28 -11.18 9.29
C THR A 381 -2.77 -11.92 8.06
N ALA A 382 -3.67 -12.50 7.28
CA ALA A 382 -3.38 -13.01 5.95
C ALA A 382 -3.55 -11.90 4.90
N LEU A 383 -2.63 -11.82 3.95
CA LEU A 383 -2.72 -11.01 2.73
C LEU A 383 -2.53 -11.94 1.51
N THR A 384 -3.65 -12.39 0.98
CA THR A 384 -3.73 -13.63 0.19
C THR A 384 -3.53 -13.42 -1.31
N ASP A 385 -3.83 -12.22 -1.81
CA ASP A 385 -3.95 -11.93 -3.23
C ASP A 385 -2.60 -11.59 -3.91
N THR A 386 -1.46 -11.93 -3.30
CA THR A 386 -0.17 -11.67 -3.97
C THR A 386 -0.03 -12.52 -5.24
N PHE A 387 -0.40 -13.79 -5.15
CA PHE A 387 -0.34 -14.75 -6.27
C PHE A 387 -1.68 -15.49 -6.46
N GLY A 388 -2.77 -14.88 -5.99
CA GLY A 388 -4.11 -15.46 -6.05
C GLY A 388 -4.59 -15.98 -4.69
N THR A 389 -5.77 -15.51 -4.27
CA THR A 389 -6.40 -15.88 -2.99
C THR A 389 -6.75 -17.36 -2.94
N GLU A 390 -7.29 -17.93 -4.02
CA GLU A 390 -7.64 -19.36 -4.07
C GLU A 390 -6.42 -20.27 -3.89
N ALA A 391 -5.32 -19.96 -4.58
CA ALA A 391 -4.06 -20.68 -4.45
C ALA A 391 -3.51 -20.59 -3.02
N PHE A 392 -3.53 -19.40 -2.43
CA PHE A 392 -3.12 -19.21 -1.03
C PHE A 392 -3.97 -20.03 -0.07
N LEU A 393 -5.30 -20.00 -0.20
CA LEU A 393 -6.23 -20.73 0.66
C LEU A 393 -6.02 -22.24 0.55
N SER A 394 -5.90 -22.75 -0.68
CA SER A 394 -5.64 -24.17 -0.92
C SER A 394 -4.36 -24.62 -0.23
N LEU A 395 -3.25 -23.89 -0.40
CA LEU A 395 -1.99 -24.23 0.25
C LEU A 395 -2.07 -24.10 1.78
N ALA A 396 -2.66 -23.01 2.29
CA ALA A 396 -2.77 -22.76 3.73
C ALA A 396 -3.58 -23.85 4.44
N ALA A 397 -4.63 -24.38 3.79
CA ALA A 397 -5.48 -25.44 4.31
C ALA A 397 -4.79 -26.81 4.38
N HIS A 398 -3.81 -27.06 3.51
CA HIS A 398 -3.12 -28.35 3.40
C HIS A 398 -1.69 -28.35 3.98
N THR A 399 -1.16 -27.18 4.33
CA THR A 399 0.20 -27.06 4.89
C THR A 399 0.14 -27.04 6.41
N ARG A 400 0.77 -28.02 7.04
CA ARG A 400 0.96 -28.03 8.50
C ARG A 400 1.91 -26.92 8.93
N VAL A 401 1.64 -26.32 10.09
CA VAL A 401 2.60 -25.38 10.69
C VAL A 401 3.88 -26.15 11.05
N PRO A 402 5.07 -25.71 10.57
CA PRO A 402 6.31 -26.41 10.86
C PRO A 402 6.61 -26.45 12.36
N THR A 403 7.04 -27.60 12.89
CA THR A 403 7.42 -27.73 14.31
C THR A 403 8.47 -26.71 14.73
N ALA A 404 9.49 -26.50 13.88
CA ALA A 404 10.53 -25.51 14.14
C ALA A 404 9.96 -24.09 14.31
N PHE A 405 8.93 -23.72 13.53
CA PHE A 405 8.26 -22.42 13.68
C PHE A 405 7.47 -22.34 14.99
N ILE A 406 6.80 -23.43 15.38
CA ILE A 406 6.05 -23.52 16.64
C ILE A 406 6.98 -23.29 17.83
N GLU A 407 8.12 -24.01 17.87
CA GLU A 407 9.15 -23.88 18.92
C GLU A 407 9.73 -22.46 18.98
N ASP A 408 10.00 -21.88 17.80
CA ASP A 408 10.53 -20.54 17.65
C ASP A 408 9.57 -19.47 18.21
N MET A 409 8.28 -19.58 17.89
CA MET A 409 7.24 -18.68 18.37
C MET A 409 7.09 -18.78 19.89
N GLN A 410 7.07 -20.00 20.45
CA GLN A 410 6.99 -20.22 21.89
C GLN A 410 8.20 -19.66 22.64
N THR A 411 9.39 -19.80 22.06
CA THR A 411 10.63 -19.28 22.66
C THR A 411 10.69 -17.77 22.63
N SER A 412 10.23 -17.15 21.53
CA SER A 412 10.37 -15.70 21.31
C SER A 412 9.20 -14.88 21.86
N PHE A 413 8.03 -15.51 22.01
CA PHE A 413 6.78 -14.87 22.41
C PHE A 413 6.03 -15.79 23.39
N SER A 414 6.63 -16.06 24.54
CA SER A 414 6.10 -17.00 25.55
C SER A 414 4.70 -16.66 26.06
N ASP A 415 4.32 -15.38 26.00
CA ASP A 415 3.04 -14.88 26.50
C ASP A 415 1.92 -14.99 25.44
N GLU A 416 2.24 -15.42 24.22
CA GLU A 416 1.25 -15.60 23.16
C GLU A 416 0.54 -16.95 23.23
N ALA A 417 -0.61 -17.02 22.54
CA ALA A 417 -1.38 -18.24 22.46
C ALA A 417 -0.56 -19.37 21.82
N HIS A 418 -0.56 -20.52 22.47
CA HIS A 418 0.19 -21.68 22.02
C HIS A 418 -0.39 -22.25 20.71
N ILE A 419 0.44 -22.32 19.67
CA ILE A 419 0.10 -23.00 18.42
C ILE A 419 0.02 -24.50 18.72
N GLN A 420 -1.15 -25.10 18.49
CA GLN A 420 -1.38 -26.51 18.80
C GLN A 420 -0.65 -27.39 17.76
N PRO A 421 0.00 -28.49 18.19
CA PRO A 421 0.55 -29.47 17.26
C PRO A 421 -0.53 -29.99 16.30
N GLY A 422 -0.22 -30.02 15.00
CA GLY A 422 -1.16 -30.41 13.96
C GLY A 422 -2.05 -29.29 13.43
N SER A 423 -1.89 -28.05 13.91
CA SER A 423 -2.44 -26.87 13.24
C SER A 423 -1.96 -26.76 11.79
N MET A 424 -2.84 -26.29 10.92
CA MET A 424 -2.53 -25.87 9.56
C MET A 424 -2.15 -24.38 9.56
N VAL A 425 -1.43 -23.94 8.52
CA VAL A 425 -1.09 -22.52 8.36
C VAL A 425 -2.34 -21.65 8.31
N LEU A 426 -3.45 -22.16 7.76
CA LEU A 426 -4.78 -21.54 7.80
C LEU A 426 -5.21 -21.16 9.23
N ASP A 427 -4.92 -22.01 10.22
CA ASP A 427 -5.36 -21.82 11.61
C ASP A 427 -4.64 -20.65 12.31
N LEU A 428 -3.56 -20.13 11.73
CA LEU A 428 -2.78 -19.04 12.32
C LEU A 428 -3.45 -17.67 12.12
N PHE A 429 -4.24 -17.49 11.07
CA PHE A 429 -4.72 -16.17 10.67
C PHE A 429 -6.13 -15.87 11.19
N LYS A 430 -6.22 -14.88 12.08
CA LYS A 430 -7.50 -14.38 12.63
C LYS A 430 -8.09 -13.28 11.78
N MET A 431 -7.24 -12.52 11.09
CA MET A 431 -7.64 -11.42 10.22
C MET A 431 -7.26 -11.73 8.77
N TRP A 432 -8.12 -11.36 7.83
CA TRP A 432 -7.95 -11.63 6.41
C TRP A 432 -8.16 -10.34 5.64
N ARG A 433 -7.07 -9.79 5.10
CA ARG A 433 -7.09 -8.56 4.32
C ARG A 433 -7.25 -8.86 2.85
N LEU A 434 -8.37 -8.43 2.28
CA LEU A 434 -8.73 -8.60 0.88
C LEU A 434 -8.43 -7.30 0.14
N ASP A 435 -7.43 -7.34 -0.76
CA ASP A 435 -6.82 -6.16 -1.39
C ASP A 435 -6.95 -6.14 -2.94
N SER A 436 -7.60 -7.14 -3.53
CA SER A 436 -8.01 -7.18 -4.94
C SER A 436 -9.18 -8.14 -5.18
N GLY A 437 -9.70 -8.17 -6.42
CA GLY A 437 -10.85 -8.99 -6.78
C GLY A 437 -12.20 -8.47 -6.24
N ASP A 438 -13.25 -9.24 -6.51
CA ASP A 438 -14.57 -9.02 -5.93
C ASP A 438 -14.57 -9.39 -4.44
N PHE A 439 -14.84 -8.43 -3.57
CA PHE A 439 -14.75 -8.62 -2.13
C PHE A 439 -15.68 -9.74 -1.64
N ALA A 440 -16.92 -9.81 -2.12
CA ALA A 440 -17.90 -10.79 -1.63
C ALA A 440 -17.49 -12.22 -2.00
N ALA A 441 -17.02 -12.43 -3.25
CA ALA A 441 -16.51 -13.71 -3.70
C ALA A 441 -15.28 -14.16 -2.89
N MET A 442 -14.30 -13.27 -2.70
CA MET A 442 -13.09 -13.60 -1.96
C MET A 442 -13.38 -13.85 -0.47
N ALA A 443 -14.28 -13.07 0.13
CA ALA A 443 -14.75 -13.27 1.49
C ALA A 443 -15.44 -14.63 1.67
N GLU A 444 -16.28 -15.03 0.73
CA GLU A 444 -16.94 -16.34 0.78
C GLU A 444 -15.92 -17.47 0.65
N ALA A 445 -14.93 -17.36 -0.23
CA ALA A 445 -13.86 -18.35 -0.36
C ALA A 445 -13.09 -18.56 0.96
N VAL A 446 -12.72 -17.48 1.65
CA VAL A 446 -12.09 -17.54 2.99
C VAL A 446 -13.01 -18.23 4.00
N MET A 447 -14.29 -17.85 4.03
CA MET A 447 -15.26 -18.42 4.98
C MET A 447 -15.54 -19.91 4.71
N CYS A 448 -15.60 -20.33 3.45
CA CYS A 448 -15.73 -21.74 3.06
C CYS A 448 -14.52 -22.57 3.48
N ALA A 449 -13.29 -22.07 3.25
CA ALA A 449 -12.08 -22.75 3.68
C ALA A 449 -12.04 -22.92 5.21
N TRP A 450 -12.45 -21.89 5.95
CA TRP A 450 -12.56 -21.94 7.41
C TRP A 450 -13.63 -22.94 7.89
N ASP A 451 -14.81 -22.96 7.28
CA ASP A 451 -15.86 -23.92 7.66
C ASP A 451 -15.43 -25.37 7.41
N ALA A 452 -14.83 -25.64 6.25
CA ALA A 452 -14.29 -26.95 5.93
C ALA A 452 -13.24 -27.37 6.97
N ARG A 453 -12.34 -26.45 7.34
CA ARG A 453 -11.34 -26.69 8.38
C ARG A 453 -11.97 -26.96 9.75
N ARG A 454 -12.97 -26.18 10.14
CA ARG A 454 -13.70 -26.33 11.41
C ARG A 454 -14.47 -27.65 11.50
N GLN A 455 -15.06 -28.10 10.40
CA GLN A 455 -15.73 -29.40 10.35
C GLN A 455 -14.73 -30.56 10.46
N ALA A 456 -13.57 -30.45 9.80
CA ALA A 456 -12.55 -31.49 9.79
C ALA A 456 -11.76 -31.59 11.11
N ALA A 457 -11.52 -30.48 11.82
CA ALA A 457 -10.88 -30.49 13.14
C ALA A 457 -11.40 -29.36 14.04
N PRO A 458 -12.55 -29.57 14.73
CA PRO A 458 -13.19 -28.53 15.53
C PRO A 458 -12.33 -28.00 16.68
N ASP A 459 -11.47 -28.84 17.26
CA ASP A 459 -10.61 -28.47 18.39
C ASP A 459 -9.36 -27.66 17.99
N LEU A 460 -9.03 -27.64 16.69
CA LEU A 460 -7.84 -26.97 16.16
C LEU A 460 -8.18 -25.72 15.34
N ALA A 461 -9.43 -25.58 14.89
CA ALA A 461 -9.82 -24.50 14.02
C ALA A 461 -9.78 -23.15 14.75
N ALA A 462 -9.23 -22.16 14.05
CA ALA A 462 -9.21 -20.78 14.53
C ALA A 462 -10.63 -20.26 14.83
N PRO A 463 -10.77 -19.21 15.67
CA PRO A 463 -11.99 -18.43 15.73
C PRO A 463 -12.41 -17.96 14.34
N ARG A 464 -13.70 -17.62 14.19
CA ARG A 464 -14.25 -17.12 12.93
C ARG A 464 -13.38 -15.97 12.38
N PRO A 465 -12.99 -16.02 11.09
CA PRO A 465 -12.19 -14.98 10.45
C PRO A 465 -12.81 -13.59 10.56
N LEU A 466 -11.98 -12.59 10.85
CA LEU A 466 -12.33 -11.17 10.72
C LEU A 466 -11.85 -10.68 9.36
N LEU A 467 -12.79 -10.19 8.55
CA LEU A 467 -12.51 -9.74 7.19
C LEU A 467 -12.20 -8.24 7.16
N ILE A 468 -11.15 -7.86 6.43
CA ILE A 468 -10.75 -6.47 6.20
C ILE A 468 -10.85 -6.19 4.70
N ASN A 469 -11.68 -5.20 4.31
CA ASN A 469 -11.66 -4.68 2.93
C ASN A 469 -10.75 -3.45 2.87
N SER A 470 -9.65 -3.54 2.11
CA SER A 470 -8.76 -2.41 1.84
C SER A 470 -8.75 -1.95 0.38
N ASN A 471 -9.60 -2.55 -0.46
CA ASN A 471 -9.69 -2.30 -1.90
C ASN A 471 -10.95 -1.48 -2.29
N LEU A 472 -11.27 -0.45 -1.50
CA LEU A 472 -12.45 0.36 -1.77
C LEU A 472 -12.19 1.40 -2.88
N SER A 473 -13.07 1.43 -3.87
CA SER A 473 -13.06 2.37 -4.99
C SER A 473 -14.00 3.56 -4.81
N SER A 474 -15.04 3.42 -3.97
CA SER A 474 -15.98 4.49 -3.66
C SER A 474 -16.58 4.39 -2.24
N VAL A 475 -17.19 5.48 -1.76
CA VAL A 475 -18.00 5.47 -0.53
C VAL A 475 -19.24 4.58 -0.68
N GLN A 476 -19.85 4.56 -1.87
CA GLN A 476 -21.02 3.72 -2.14
C GLN A 476 -20.67 2.23 -1.99
N GLU A 477 -19.53 1.80 -2.53
CA GLU A 477 -19.04 0.43 -2.37
C GLU A 477 -18.80 0.08 -0.89
N ALA A 478 -18.27 1.01 -0.09
CA ALA A 478 -18.09 0.82 1.35
C ALA A 478 -19.44 0.58 2.06
N LEU A 479 -20.47 1.35 1.71
CA LEU A 479 -21.83 1.20 2.25
C LEU A 479 -22.51 -0.09 1.76
N GLU A 480 -22.24 -0.52 0.52
CA GLU A 480 -22.73 -1.79 -0.02
C GLU A 480 -22.07 -2.98 0.69
N CYS A 481 -20.76 -2.94 0.89
CA CYS A 481 -20.03 -3.95 1.66
C CYS A 481 -20.58 -4.08 3.09
N ALA A 482 -20.96 -2.97 3.72
CA ALA A 482 -21.55 -2.96 5.06
C ALA A 482 -22.92 -3.65 5.13
N ARG A 483 -23.64 -3.78 3.99
CA ARG A 483 -24.95 -4.43 3.89
C ARG A 483 -24.86 -5.90 3.52
N LEU A 484 -23.66 -6.43 3.24
CA LEU A 484 -23.46 -7.85 2.97
C LEU A 484 -23.97 -8.73 4.13
N PRO A 485 -24.31 -10.00 3.87
CA PRO A 485 -24.67 -10.96 4.92
C PRO A 485 -23.62 -10.99 6.01
N GLU A 486 -24.05 -11.12 7.28
CA GLU A 486 -23.13 -11.08 8.44
C GLU A 486 -21.93 -12.02 8.25
N ARG A 487 -22.15 -13.18 7.62
CA ARG A 487 -21.14 -14.19 7.27
C ARG A 487 -19.88 -13.60 6.61
N ILE A 488 -20.06 -12.78 5.58
CA ILE A 488 -18.99 -12.22 4.73
C ILE A 488 -18.83 -10.71 4.88
N ARG A 489 -19.60 -10.08 5.78
CA ARG A 489 -19.51 -8.65 6.04
C ARG A 489 -18.12 -8.31 6.60
N PRO A 490 -17.47 -7.24 6.11
CA PRO A 490 -16.19 -6.83 6.66
C PRO A 490 -16.36 -6.36 8.11
N ALA A 491 -15.43 -6.80 8.97
CA ALA A 491 -15.28 -6.25 10.32
C ALA A 491 -14.56 -4.90 10.28
N VAL A 492 -13.74 -4.67 9.24
CA VAL A 492 -12.95 -3.46 9.06
C VAL A 492 -13.01 -3.00 7.61
N LEU A 493 -13.24 -1.71 7.42
CA LEU A 493 -13.08 -1.01 6.15
C LEU A 493 -11.86 -0.09 6.24
N ALA A 494 -10.87 -0.31 5.38
CA ALA A 494 -9.66 0.51 5.31
C ALA A 494 -9.67 1.34 4.02
N PHE A 495 -9.59 2.67 4.15
CA PHE A 495 -9.68 3.58 2.99
C PHE A 495 -8.61 4.66 3.06
N GLY A 496 -8.15 5.12 1.89
CA GLY A 496 -7.18 6.23 1.78
C GLY A 496 -7.61 7.24 0.74
N GLY A 497 -7.39 6.90 -0.54
CA GLY A 497 -7.70 7.77 -1.67
C GLY A 497 -9.19 8.10 -1.86
N LEU A 498 -10.11 7.46 -1.12
CA LEU A 498 -11.52 7.87 -1.09
C LEU A 498 -11.70 9.27 -0.50
N ALA A 499 -10.89 9.58 0.52
CA ALA A 499 -11.04 10.79 1.30
C ALA A 499 -10.25 11.97 0.76
N ASP A 500 -9.33 11.74 -0.19
CA ASP A 500 -8.51 12.78 -0.83
C ASP A 500 -8.88 12.92 -2.30
N GLN A 501 -10.04 13.50 -2.58
CA GLN A 501 -10.48 13.79 -3.95
C GLN A 501 -10.94 15.23 -4.07
N PHE A 502 -11.12 15.69 -5.30
CA PHE A 502 -11.62 17.02 -5.57
C PHE A 502 -13.07 16.97 -6.04
N LEU A 503 -13.88 17.84 -5.43
CA LEU A 503 -15.18 18.23 -5.95
C LEU A 503 -15.00 19.09 -7.21
N PRO A 504 -15.99 19.15 -8.11
CA PRO A 504 -15.92 20.02 -9.27
C PRO A 504 -15.77 21.51 -8.92
N PHE A 505 -14.85 22.21 -9.59
CA PHE A 505 -14.59 23.63 -9.45
C PHE A 505 -15.52 24.43 -10.39
N PRO A 506 -16.30 25.40 -9.87
CA PRO A 506 -17.20 26.19 -10.71
C PRO A 506 -16.40 27.17 -11.60
N LEU A 507 -16.62 27.15 -12.92
CA LEU A 507 -15.98 28.10 -13.85
C LEU A 507 -16.73 29.44 -13.85
N SER A 508 -16.06 30.51 -13.41
CA SER A 508 -16.60 31.87 -13.45
C SER A 508 -16.88 32.31 -14.90
N GLY A 509 -18.12 32.67 -15.21
CA GLY A 509 -18.50 33.27 -16.51
C GLY A 509 -18.99 32.30 -17.58
N SER A 510 -19.13 31.00 -17.30
CA SER A 510 -19.81 30.07 -18.22
C SER A 510 -21.34 30.17 -18.04
N HIS A 511 -22.07 30.46 -19.11
CA HIS A 511 -23.54 30.49 -19.11
C HIS A 511 -24.18 29.09 -19.02
N ALA A 512 -23.36 28.03 -18.97
CA ALA A 512 -23.79 26.65 -19.11
C ALA A 512 -23.10 25.69 -18.11
N GLY A 513 -23.02 26.05 -16.83
CA GLY A 513 -22.70 25.10 -15.76
C GLY A 513 -21.42 24.27 -15.96
N GLU A 514 -20.43 24.77 -16.70
CA GLU A 514 -19.20 24.04 -16.95
C GLU A 514 -18.37 24.00 -15.66
N GLU A 515 -17.86 22.81 -15.33
CA GLU A 515 -17.05 22.60 -14.14
C GLU A 515 -15.67 22.06 -14.54
N ALA A 516 -14.64 22.54 -13.85
CA ALA A 516 -13.31 21.96 -13.96
C ALA A 516 -13.12 20.89 -12.89
N THR A 517 -12.47 19.78 -13.24
CA THR A 517 -12.15 18.70 -12.31
C THR A 517 -10.63 18.51 -12.23
N LEU A 518 -10.17 18.05 -11.08
CA LEU A 518 -8.81 17.55 -10.87
C LEU A 518 -8.92 16.09 -10.47
N GLU A 519 -8.09 15.24 -11.07
CA GLU A 519 -8.12 13.80 -10.83
C GLU A 519 -6.84 13.32 -10.15
N LEU A 520 -6.99 12.38 -9.22
CA LEU A 520 -5.83 11.67 -8.66
C LEU A 520 -5.17 10.79 -9.71
N ALA A 521 -3.86 10.60 -9.58
CA ALA A 521 -3.15 9.59 -10.35
C ALA A 521 -3.28 8.23 -9.64
N SER A 522 -3.50 7.17 -10.41
CA SER A 522 -3.27 5.81 -9.97
C SER A 522 -1.77 5.53 -10.03
N VAL A 523 -1.07 5.94 -8.97
CA VAL A 523 0.37 5.80 -8.80
C VAL A 523 0.69 4.76 -7.73
N VAL A 524 1.64 3.88 -8.03
CA VAL A 524 2.19 2.88 -7.11
C VAL A 524 3.70 2.80 -7.27
N MET A 525 4.42 2.45 -6.21
CA MET A 525 5.83 2.09 -6.28
C MET A 525 6.01 0.73 -5.62
N LYS A 526 6.66 -0.21 -6.29
CA LYS A 526 6.60 -1.63 -5.91
C LYS A 526 7.94 -2.31 -6.15
N ALA A 527 8.27 -3.28 -5.30
CA ALA A 527 9.41 -4.16 -5.51
C ALA A 527 9.26 -4.88 -6.86
N VAL A 528 10.28 -4.75 -7.72
CA VAL A 528 10.35 -5.44 -9.02
C VAL A 528 11.57 -6.34 -9.12
N GLN A 529 12.59 -6.10 -8.29
CA GLN A 529 13.79 -6.92 -8.20
C GLN A 529 14.24 -7.03 -6.74
N ALA A 530 14.80 -8.18 -6.38
CA ALA A 530 15.38 -8.50 -5.08
C ALA A 530 16.51 -9.52 -5.30
N ARG A 531 17.64 -9.33 -4.62
CA ARG A 531 18.86 -10.13 -4.85
C ARG A 531 19.54 -10.46 -3.54
N HIS A 532 20.05 -11.70 -3.46
CA HIS A 532 20.90 -12.15 -2.36
C HIS A 532 22.20 -11.33 -2.29
N PRO A 533 22.78 -11.18 -1.09
CA PRO A 533 24.07 -10.54 -0.93
C PRO A 533 25.14 -11.21 -1.82
N GLY A 534 25.92 -10.40 -2.53
CA GLY A 534 27.06 -10.90 -3.33
C GLY A 534 26.72 -11.56 -4.67
N LEU A 535 25.44 -11.68 -5.04
CA LEU A 535 25.07 -12.10 -6.40
C LEU A 535 25.07 -10.91 -7.37
N ALA A 536 25.88 -11.01 -8.42
CA ALA A 536 25.91 -10.05 -9.52
C ALA A 536 24.58 -10.03 -10.29
N ALA A 537 24.38 -8.96 -11.07
CA ALA A 537 23.20 -8.68 -11.88
C ALA A 537 23.03 -9.59 -13.12
N ASP A 538 23.62 -10.78 -13.11
CA ASP A 538 23.85 -11.53 -14.35
C ASP A 538 22.71 -12.54 -14.60
N GLY A 539 22.07 -12.40 -15.76
CA GLY A 539 21.08 -13.33 -16.29
C GLY A 539 19.60 -12.90 -16.15
N CYS A 540 18.73 -13.61 -16.87
CA CYS A 540 17.27 -13.48 -16.84
C CYS A 540 16.71 -13.97 -15.49
N MET A 541 16.95 -13.22 -14.43
CA MET A 541 16.42 -13.51 -13.10
C MET A 541 14.89 -13.31 -13.08
N PRO A 542 14.13 -14.18 -12.41
CA PRO A 542 12.70 -13.94 -12.16
C PRO A 542 12.53 -12.62 -11.41
N CYS A 543 11.44 -11.88 -11.66
CA CYS A 543 11.17 -10.59 -11.00
C CYS A 543 10.35 -10.77 -9.72
N ALA A 544 10.47 -9.83 -8.78
CA ALA A 544 9.51 -9.69 -7.70
C ALA A 544 8.18 -9.26 -8.33
N ALA A 545 7.19 -10.15 -8.29
CA ALA A 545 5.92 -9.96 -8.97
C ALA A 545 4.72 -9.99 -8.02
N LYS A 546 3.60 -9.42 -8.47
CA LYS A 546 2.26 -9.61 -7.90
C LYS A 546 1.29 -9.89 -9.06
N LEU A 547 0.40 -10.86 -8.90
CA LEU A 547 -0.68 -11.13 -9.85
C LEU A 547 -1.96 -10.39 -9.45
N GLY A 548 -2.41 -10.52 -8.20
CA GLY A 548 -3.75 -10.07 -7.79
C GLY A 548 -4.84 -11.09 -8.12
N ASP A 549 -6.07 -10.81 -7.68
CA ASP A 549 -7.28 -11.60 -7.96
C ASP A 549 -8.14 -11.03 -9.11
N ASP A 550 -7.70 -9.94 -9.74
CA ASP A 550 -8.47 -9.30 -10.81
C ASP A 550 -8.35 -10.10 -12.12
N ALA A 551 -9.49 -10.51 -12.69
CA ALA A 551 -9.54 -11.36 -13.89
C ALA A 551 -8.89 -10.74 -15.14
N ASP A 552 -8.80 -9.41 -15.20
CA ASP A 552 -8.19 -8.66 -16.31
C ASP A 552 -6.69 -8.39 -16.11
N ALA A 553 -6.10 -8.91 -15.02
CA ALA A 553 -4.72 -8.66 -14.60
C ALA A 553 -4.38 -7.16 -14.47
N SER A 554 -5.36 -6.27 -14.31
CA SER A 554 -5.16 -4.81 -14.24
C SER A 554 -4.30 -4.38 -13.05
N LYS A 555 -4.24 -5.21 -12.00
CA LYS A 555 -3.37 -5.00 -10.84
C LYS A 555 -2.08 -5.81 -10.84
N ALA A 556 -1.82 -6.62 -11.86
CA ALA A 556 -0.57 -7.34 -11.99
C ALA A 556 0.63 -6.36 -12.00
N GLN A 557 1.72 -6.79 -11.39
CA GLN A 557 2.95 -6.02 -11.23
C GLN A 557 4.12 -6.94 -11.56
N VAL A 558 4.87 -6.55 -12.58
CA VAL A 558 6.11 -7.18 -13.03
C VAL A 558 7.10 -6.07 -13.41
N ASP A 559 8.37 -6.43 -13.56
CA ASP A 559 9.37 -5.49 -14.05
C ASP A 559 9.07 -5.07 -15.49
N ALA A 560 8.65 -3.81 -15.67
CA ALA A 560 8.28 -3.27 -16.97
C ALA A 560 9.45 -3.19 -17.96
N ARG A 561 10.71 -3.24 -17.48
CA ARG A 561 11.89 -3.33 -18.35
C ARG A 561 11.97 -4.69 -19.05
N HIS A 562 11.37 -5.73 -18.47
CA HIS A 562 11.38 -7.10 -18.98
C HIS A 562 10.04 -7.57 -19.55
N ALA A 563 8.98 -6.74 -19.49
CA ALA A 563 7.62 -7.10 -19.91
C ALA A 563 7.47 -7.54 -21.39
N ILE A 564 8.42 -7.18 -22.27
CA ILE A 564 8.45 -7.70 -23.66
C ILE A 564 8.89 -9.18 -23.71
N ALA A 565 9.71 -9.64 -22.76
CA ALA A 565 10.10 -11.04 -22.62
C ALA A 565 9.07 -11.85 -21.80
N SER A 566 8.49 -11.26 -20.75
CA SER A 566 7.51 -11.93 -19.88
C SER A 566 6.15 -12.15 -20.54
N ALA A 567 5.71 -11.25 -21.44
CA ALA A 567 4.45 -11.43 -22.19
C ALA A 567 4.51 -12.60 -23.19
N ARG A 568 5.71 -13.07 -23.57
CA ARG A 568 5.88 -14.34 -24.30
C ARG A 568 5.75 -15.54 -23.35
N CYS A 569 6.51 -15.57 -22.24
CA CYS A 569 6.42 -16.68 -21.28
C CYS A 569 5.03 -16.89 -20.69
N CYS A 570 4.26 -15.84 -20.42
CA CYS A 570 2.89 -15.98 -19.90
C CYS A 570 1.89 -16.49 -20.94
N ARG A 571 2.08 -16.20 -22.24
CA ARG A 571 1.22 -16.76 -23.31
C ARG A 571 1.58 -18.20 -23.68
N ASP A 572 2.84 -18.56 -23.52
CA ASP A 572 3.32 -19.92 -23.80
C ASP A 572 2.86 -20.89 -22.68
N ALA A 573 2.72 -20.39 -21.44
CA ALA A 573 2.14 -21.14 -20.32
C ALA A 573 0.62 -21.40 -20.46
N GLU A 574 -0.13 -20.50 -21.10
CA GLU A 574 -1.57 -20.69 -21.37
C GLU A 574 -1.86 -21.54 -22.61
N SER A 575 -0.92 -21.63 -23.55
CA SER A 575 -1.12 -22.35 -24.82
C SER A 575 -0.61 -23.79 -24.83
N GLY A 576 0.19 -24.21 -23.83
CA GLY A 576 0.77 -25.56 -23.78
C GLY A 576 1.71 -25.85 -24.96
N VAL A 577 2.10 -24.84 -25.73
CA VAL A 577 3.00 -24.97 -26.88
C VAL A 577 4.40 -24.60 -26.41
N TYR A 578 5.20 -25.61 -26.06
CA TYR A 578 6.65 -25.43 -26.00
C TYR A 578 7.15 -25.09 -27.41
N PRO A 579 7.93 -24.02 -27.62
CA PRO A 579 8.59 -23.81 -28.88
C PRO A 579 9.59 -24.96 -29.06
N GLY A 580 9.36 -25.78 -30.08
CA GLY A 580 10.30 -26.80 -30.51
C GLY A 580 11.67 -26.17 -30.76
N HIS A 581 12.71 -26.88 -30.31
CA HIS A 581 14.07 -26.66 -30.75
C HIS A 581 14.12 -26.73 -32.28
N ASP A 582 14.12 -25.58 -32.95
CA ASP A 582 14.62 -25.50 -34.30
C ASP A 582 16.16 -25.53 -34.22
N GLU A 583 16.72 -26.67 -34.59
CA GLU A 583 18.13 -26.80 -34.95
C GLU A 583 18.44 -25.85 -36.13
N LYS A 584 19.22 -24.80 -35.87
CA LYS A 584 20.37 -24.37 -36.69
C LYS A 584 21.18 -23.25 -36.05
#